data_AF-A0A2W4IF60-F1
#
_entry.id   AF-A0A2W4IF60-F1
#
_cell.length_a   1.000
_cell.length_b   1.000
_cell.length_c   1.000
_cell.angle_alpha   90.00
_cell.angle_beta   90.00
_cell.angle_gamma   90.00
#
_symmetry.space_group_name_H-M   'P 1'
#
loop_
_entity.id
_entity.type
_entity.pdbx_description
1 polymer ?
#
loop_
_entity_poly.entity_id
_entity_poly.type
_entity_poly.pdbx_seq_one_letter_code
_entity_poly.pdbx_strand_id
1 'polypeptide(L)'
;MIVFMKRQAVYISILVGIFCSLRVNANFQVPNEESFILQEFAETTLKISTLNIGEDNPFPVLKTFLKQHCAPEALQAGEKLTQKLQIPWEKNLQQLNSLKEYENLFTSTKKLTLNLKKEDEKTFCSQKYLLYNLLDQIQTAFLGYQKEKTENYEHSAPPKEKKESQNEEKKHFTTNFQRLTYDYLTEEIKNLINMNILNKEEAGEIQEKIKINFFPSCEKAKGSFHLLQHKKTKEKHFKALKLNIGICQDKSYLAKYKEYFKQILAHELGHYLYFFKDQKSENFNSICWSKRKNTCKHEEFITTYAQQNQEEDYAESFAYWYKDQGKEKEFGSVPANEALLRKEKHFETLF
;
A
#
# COMPACT_ATOMS: atom_id res chain seq x y z
N MET A 1 26.81 -41.68 30.95
CA MET A 1 25.77 -40.67 30.63
C MET A 1 26.47 -39.36 30.35
N ILE A 2 26.89 -39.13 29.11
CA ILE A 2 26.04 -38.59 28.02
C ILE A 2 25.63 -37.15 28.35
N VAL A 3 26.33 -36.22 27.68
CA VAL A 3 25.81 -35.09 26.89
C VAL A 3 24.58 -34.36 27.45
N PHE A 4 24.73 -33.09 27.82
CA PHE A 4 24.05 -31.91 27.26
C PHE A 4 24.38 -30.68 28.14
N MET A 5 25.42 -29.92 27.76
CA MET A 5 25.34 -28.53 27.25
C MET A 5 24.77 -27.53 28.28
N LYS A 6 25.58 -26.69 28.96
CA LYS A 6 26.32 -25.49 28.48
C LYS A 6 25.52 -24.59 27.53
N ARG A 7 25.39 -23.31 27.93
CA ARG A 7 25.06 -22.07 27.19
C ARG A 7 23.64 -21.53 27.39
N GLN A 8 23.43 -20.66 28.38
CA GLN A 8 22.52 -19.50 28.32
C GLN A 8 22.84 -18.49 29.43
N ALA A 9 24.03 -17.85 29.44
CA ALA A 9 24.31 -16.76 30.39
C ALA A 9 25.56 -15.90 30.06
N VAL A 10 25.95 -15.72 28.80
CA VAL A 10 27.03 -14.77 28.43
C VAL A 10 26.76 -14.24 27.02
N TYR A 11 25.86 -13.28 26.84
CA TYR A 11 25.77 -12.40 25.64
C TYR A 11 24.87 -11.16 25.92
N ILE A 12 24.97 -10.58 27.12
CA ILE A 12 24.26 -9.33 27.50
C ILE A 12 25.18 -8.08 27.45
N SER A 13 26.38 -8.13 26.83
CA SER A 13 27.27 -6.96 26.89
C SER A 13 28.13 -6.65 25.64
N ILE A 14 27.76 -7.13 24.45
CA ILE A 14 28.43 -6.72 23.20
C ILE A 14 27.38 -6.48 22.12
N LEU A 15 26.60 -5.40 22.25
CA LEU A 15 25.80 -4.76 21.18
C LEU A 15 25.58 -3.27 21.52
N VAL A 16 26.63 -2.61 22.04
CA VAL A 16 26.70 -1.15 22.33
C VAL A 16 27.91 -0.51 21.64
N GLY A 17 28.47 -1.13 20.60
CA GLY A 17 29.62 -0.55 19.92
C GLY A 17 29.83 -1.15 18.56
N ILE A 18 29.21 -0.53 17.55
CA ILE A 18 29.68 -0.30 16.17
C ILE A 18 28.52 0.47 15.53
N PHE A 19 28.44 1.78 15.74
CA PHE A 19 27.80 2.74 14.83
C PHE A 19 28.26 4.16 15.21
N CYS A 20 29.58 4.37 15.17
CA CYS A 20 30.15 5.67 14.85
C CYS A 20 31.34 5.46 13.91
N SER A 21 31.26 6.12 12.75
CA SER A 21 32.33 6.48 11.82
C SER A 21 33.16 5.34 11.20
N LEU A 22 32.93 5.06 9.91
CA LEU A 22 33.93 5.20 8.84
C LEU A 22 33.30 4.87 7.47
N ARG A 23 33.40 5.83 6.53
CA ARG A 23 33.26 5.57 5.10
C ARG A 23 34.42 4.69 4.66
N VAL A 24 34.17 3.47 4.18
CA VAL A 24 35.02 2.76 3.21
C VAL A 24 34.13 1.84 2.37
N ASN A 25 34.25 1.94 1.04
CA ASN A 25 33.72 0.97 0.09
C ASN A 25 34.24 -0.43 0.42
N ALA A 26 33.36 -1.35 0.77
CA ALA A 26 33.60 -2.79 0.71
C ALA A 26 32.26 -3.49 0.50
N ASN A 27 32.20 -4.34 -0.53
CA ASN A 27 31.10 -5.28 -0.78
C ASN A 27 30.75 -6.03 0.51
N PHE A 28 29.67 -5.62 1.16
CA PHE A 28 29.11 -6.34 2.29
C PHE A 28 28.00 -7.24 1.75
N GLN A 29 28.33 -8.51 1.52
CA GLN A 29 27.35 -9.54 1.27
C GLN A 29 26.59 -9.78 2.59
N VAL A 30 25.37 -9.25 2.66
CA VAL A 30 24.39 -9.47 3.72
C VAL A 30 24.02 -10.98 3.72
N PRO A 31 23.78 -11.63 4.87
CA PRO A 31 23.59 -13.08 4.91
C PRO A 31 22.33 -13.54 4.14
N ASN A 32 22.51 -14.57 3.32
CA ASN A 32 21.58 -15.21 2.37
C ASN A 32 20.19 -15.69 2.90
N GLU A 33 19.81 -15.46 4.17
CA GLU A 33 18.59 -16.03 4.78
C GLU A 33 17.39 -15.07 4.84
N GLU A 34 17.62 -13.77 4.68
CA GLU A 34 16.58 -12.74 4.84
C GLU A 34 15.48 -12.86 3.76
N SER A 35 15.89 -13.10 2.51
CA SER A 35 15.00 -13.28 1.35
C SER A 35 14.05 -14.47 1.51
N PHE A 36 14.45 -15.54 2.22
CA PHE A 36 13.57 -16.68 2.48
C PHE A 36 12.46 -16.36 3.48
N ILE A 37 12.81 -15.68 4.57
CA ILE A 37 11.90 -15.34 5.67
C ILE A 37 10.91 -14.27 5.19
N LEU A 38 11.42 -13.24 4.51
CA LEU A 38 10.63 -12.16 3.95
C LEU A 38 9.65 -12.68 2.89
N GLN A 39 10.08 -13.62 2.03
CA GLN A 39 9.19 -14.21 1.03
C GLN A 39 8.06 -15.02 1.67
N GLU A 40 8.36 -15.84 2.67
CA GLU A 40 7.37 -16.65 3.40
C GLU A 40 6.35 -15.76 4.14
N PHE A 41 6.82 -14.64 4.69
CA PHE A 41 5.97 -13.63 5.31
C PHE A 41 5.03 -12.97 4.29
N ALA A 42 5.53 -12.59 3.11
CA ALA A 42 4.72 -12.00 2.04
C ALA A 42 3.66 -13.00 1.52
N GLU A 43 4.05 -14.26 1.29
CA GLU A 43 3.14 -15.32 0.84
C GLU A 43 2.05 -15.63 1.87
N THR A 44 2.39 -15.62 3.17
CA THR A 44 1.43 -15.82 4.26
C THR A 44 0.45 -14.64 4.35
N THR A 45 0.96 -13.41 4.26
CA THR A 45 0.16 -12.18 4.34
C THR A 45 -0.85 -12.10 3.20
N LEU A 46 -0.43 -12.50 1.99
CA LEU A 46 -1.27 -12.54 0.80
C LEU A 46 -2.08 -13.84 0.67
N LYS A 47 -2.04 -14.72 1.69
CA LYS A 47 -2.82 -15.96 1.76
C LYS A 47 -2.68 -16.86 0.53
N ILE A 48 -1.46 -16.94 -0.02
CA ILE A 48 -1.21 -17.67 -1.26
C ILE A 48 -1.56 -19.16 -1.14
N SER A 49 -1.34 -19.78 0.02
CA SER A 49 -1.70 -21.18 0.24
C SER A 49 -3.18 -21.48 -0.04
N THR A 50 -4.09 -20.57 0.31
CA THR A 50 -5.54 -20.73 0.17
C THR A 50 -6.12 -20.08 -1.09
N LEU A 51 -5.31 -19.37 -1.87
CA LEU A 51 -5.74 -18.64 -3.07
C LEU A 51 -6.32 -19.58 -4.14
N ASN A 52 -7.53 -19.32 -4.60
CA ASN A 52 -8.11 -20.02 -5.75
C ASN A 52 -7.85 -19.24 -7.05
N ILE A 53 -7.77 -19.96 -8.17
CA ILE A 53 -7.66 -19.33 -9.47
C ILE A 53 -8.94 -18.52 -9.76
N GLY A 54 -8.79 -17.28 -10.25
CA GLY A 54 -9.91 -16.37 -10.49
C GLY A 54 -10.29 -15.44 -9.33
N GLU A 55 -9.66 -15.61 -8.16
CA GLU A 55 -9.63 -14.61 -7.09
C GLU A 55 -8.69 -13.44 -7.44
N ASP A 56 -8.52 -12.46 -6.55
CA ASP A 56 -7.63 -11.32 -6.79
C ASP A 56 -6.19 -11.79 -6.99
N ASN A 57 -5.50 -11.26 -8.00
CA ASN A 57 -4.17 -11.70 -8.43
C ASN A 57 -3.05 -11.04 -7.59
N PRO A 58 -2.37 -11.78 -6.68
CA PRO A 58 -1.35 -11.21 -5.81
C PRO A 58 0.08 -11.32 -6.41
N PHE A 59 0.24 -12.02 -7.53
CA PHE A 59 1.57 -12.32 -8.09
C PHE A 59 2.34 -11.08 -8.59
N PRO A 60 1.71 -10.02 -9.12
CA PRO A 60 2.40 -8.76 -9.41
C PRO A 60 3.04 -8.12 -8.16
N VAL A 61 2.34 -8.18 -7.02
CA VAL A 61 2.85 -7.66 -5.74
C VAL A 61 4.04 -8.51 -5.27
N LEU A 62 3.91 -9.83 -5.33
CA LEU A 62 5.00 -10.76 -4.96
C LEU A 62 6.23 -10.61 -5.86
N LYS A 63 6.06 -10.32 -7.15
CA LYS A 63 7.17 -10.00 -8.06
C LYS A 63 7.87 -8.71 -7.67
N THR A 64 7.10 -7.69 -7.27
CA THR A 64 7.67 -6.41 -6.80
C THR A 64 8.46 -6.62 -5.51
N PHE A 65 7.93 -7.43 -4.61
CA PHE A 65 8.61 -7.83 -3.38
C PHE A 65 9.94 -8.54 -3.66
N LEU A 66 9.97 -9.52 -4.57
CA LEU A 66 11.23 -10.16 -4.99
C LEU A 66 12.23 -9.15 -5.55
N LYS A 67 11.77 -8.14 -6.30
CA LYS A 67 12.65 -7.09 -6.85
C LYS A 67 13.32 -6.23 -5.80
N GLN A 68 12.71 -6.11 -4.62
CA GLN A 68 13.23 -5.32 -3.50
C GLN A 68 14.20 -6.11 -2.62
N HIS A 69 14.04 -7.43 -2.54
CA HIS A 69 14.74 -8.25 -1.56
C HIS A 69 15.72 -9.26 -2.16
N CYS A 70 15.62 -9.59 -3.44
CA CYS A 70 16.57 -10.49 -4.10
C CYS A 70 17.68 -9.75 -4.82
N ALA A 71 18.86 -10.36 -4.90
CA ALA A 71 19.98 -9.86 -5.69
C ALA A 71 19.59 -9.64 -7.18
N PRO A 72 20.00 -8.53 -7.82
CA PRO A 72 19.68 -8.23 -9.21
C PRO A 72 20.06 -9.34 -10.19
N GLU A 73 21.17 -10.04 -9.97
CA GLU A 73 21.65 -11.13 -10.82
C GLU A 73 20.72 -12.36 -10.75
N ALA A 74 20.07 -12.58 -9.61
CA ALA A 74 19.07 -13.63 -9.45
C ALA A 74 17.79 -13.29 -10.22
N LEU A 75 17.34 -12.04 -10.15
CA LEU A 75 16.17 -11.55 -10.85
C LEU A 75 16.38 -11.57 -12.37
N GLN A 76 17.54 -11.12 -12.84
CA GLN A 76 17.89 -11.20 -14.27
C GLN A 76 17.92 -12.65 -14.79
N ALA A 77 18.37 -13.60 -13.97
CA ALA A 77 18.32 -15.02 -14.33
C ALA A 77 16.86 -15.51 -14.43
N GLY A 78 16.00 -15.12 -13.49
CA GLY A 78 14.56 -15.39 -13.52
C GLY A 78 13.88 -14.78 -14.75
N GLU A 79 14.15 -13.51 -15.06
CA GLU A 79 13.60 -12.81 -16.23
C GLU A 79 14.01 -13.46 -17.55
N LYS A 80 15.29 -13.85 -17.70
CA LYS A 80 15.77 -14.58 -18.88
C LYS A 80 15.07 -15.94 -19.03
N LEU A 81 14.86 -16.65 -17.92
CA LEU A 81 14.11 -17.92 -17.93
C LEU A 81 12.65 -17.69 -18.32
N THR A 82 12.00 -16.64 -17.80
CA THR A 82 10.62 -16.28 -18.16
C THR A 82 10.51 -15.98 -19.65
N GLN A 83 11.40 -15.15 -20.20
CA GLN A 83 11.40 -14.82 -21.64
C GLN A 83 11.62 -16.05 -22.51
N LYS A 84 12.55 -16.94 -22.13
CA LYS A 84 12.82 -18.18 -22.87
C LYS A 84 11.62 -19.12 -22.91
N LEU A 85 10.84 -19.15 -21.83
CA LEU A 85 9.75 -20.09 -21.66
C LEU A 85 8.37 -19.51 -21.99
N GLN A 86 8.27 -18.19 -22.19
CA GLN A 86 7.03 -17.48 -22.49
C GLN A 86 6.27 -18.07 -23.68
N ILE A 87 6.91 -18.19 -24.85
CA ILE A 87 6.26 -18.71 -26.06
C ILE A 87 5.81 -20.18 -25.88
N PRO A 88 6.65 -21.11 -25.37
CA PRO A 88 6.22 -22.46 -25.04
C PRO A 88 5.03 -22.52 -24.07
N TRP A 89 4.98 -21.65 -23.07
CA TRP A 89 3.89 -21.64 -22.09
C TRP A 89 2.59 -21.11 -22.65
N GLU A 90 2.62 -20.01 -23.40
CA GLU A 90 1.43 -19.48 -24.07
C GLU A 90 0.81 -20.54 -24.98
N LYS A 91 1.63 -21.29 -25.73
CA LYS A 91 1.17 -22.41 -26.55
C LYS A 91 0.56 -23.54 -25.73
N ASN A 92 1.16 -23.90 -24.60
CA ASN A 92 0.62 -24.95 -23.72
C ASN A 92 -0.67 -24.53 -23.01
N LEU A 93 -0.81 -23.25 -22.63
CA LEU A 93 -2.03 -22.70 -22.03
C LEU A 93 -3.18 -22.71 -23.04
N GLN A 94 -2.92 -22.35 -24.29
CA GLN A 94 -3.92 -22.42 -25.37
C GLN A 94 -4.42 -23.84 -25.67
N GLN A 95 -3.67 -24.88 -25.26
CA GLN A 95 -4.09 -26.28 -25.43
C GLN A 95 -5.02 -26.77 -24.30
N LEU A 96 -5.21 -25.99 -23.23
CA LEU A 96 -6.12 -26.34 -22.15
C LEU A 96 -7.57 -26.11 -22.59
N ASN A 97 -8.37 -27.15 -22.47
CA ASN A 97 -9.72 -27.24 -23.02
C ASN A 97 -10.82 -27.25 -21.95
N SER A 98 -10.47 -27.08 -20.67
CA SER A 98 -11.45 -26.93 -19.58
C SER A 98 -10.95 -26.08 -18.43
N LEU A 99 -11.88 -25.41 -17.73
CA LEU A 99 -11.59 -24.67 -16.49
C LEU A 99 -10.89 -25.55 -15.43
N LYS A 100 -11.23 -26.85 -15.39
CA LYS A 100 -10.62 -27.80 -14.47
C LYS A 100 -9.12 -28.00 -14.74
N GLU A 101 -8.71 -27.99 -16.01
CA GLU A 101 -7.30 -28.11 -16.37
C GLU A 101 -6.50 -26.88 -15.92
N TYR A 102 -7.06 -25.68 -16.06
CA TYR A 102 -6.47 -24.44 -15.52
C TYR A 102 -6.37 -24.46 -13.99
N GLU A 103 -7.43 -24.86 -13.29
CA GLU A 103 -7.42 -25.01 -11.83
C GLU A 103 -6.34 -25.99 -11.35
N ASN A 104 -6.21 -27.13 -12.04
CA ASN A 104 -5.21 -28.14 -11.71
C ASN A 104 -3.79 -27.62 -11.97
N LEU A 105 -3.57 -26.94 -13.11
CA LEU A 105 -2.28 -26.34 -13.44
C LEU A 105 -1.90 -25.24 -12.45
N PHE A 106 -2.84 -24.38 -12.07
CA PHE A 106 -2.62 -23.35 -11.07
C PHE A 106 -2.32 -23.94 -9.70
N THR A 107 -3.10 -24.93 -9.25
CA THR A 107 -2.91 -25.57 -7.95
C THR A 107 -1.56 -26.27 -7.86
N SER A 108 -1.16 -27.01 -8.90
CA SER A 108 0.13 -27.69 -8.96
C SER A 108 1.31 -26.71 -9.01
N THR A 109 1.21 -25.65 -9.82
CA THR A 109 2.23 -24.58 -9.90
C THR A 109 2.35 -23.83 -8.57
N LYS A 110 1.22 -23.52 -7.93
CA LYS A 110 1.18 -22.86 -6.62
C LYS A 110 1.83 -23.71 -5.54
N LYS A 111 1.51 -25.02 -5.52
CA LYS A 111 2.15 -25.98 -4.61
C LYS A 111 3.65 -26.07 -4.85
N LEU A 112 4.10 -26.13 -6.10
CA LEU A 112 5.54 -26.11 -6.42
C LEU A 112 6.21 -24.83 -5.91
N THR A 113 5.56 -23.68 -6.15
CA THR A 113 6.06 -22.36 -5.76
C THR A 113 6.26 -22.25 -4.26
N LEU A 114 5.28 -22.68 -3.46
CA LEU A 114 5.33 -22.63 -1.99
C LEU A 114 6.35 -23.62 -1.40
N ASN A 115 6.65 -24.72 -2.11
CA ASN A 115 7.55 -25.77 -1.64
C ASN A 115 8.94 -25.72 -2.30
N LEU A 116 9.31 -24.59 -2.92
CA LEU A 116 10.66 -24.41 -3.45
C LEU A 116 11.70 -24.59 -2.34
N LYS A 117 12.73 -25.37 -2.63
CA LYS A 117 13.80 -25.63 -1.67
C LYS A 117 14.62 -24.36 -1.45
N LYS A 118 14.92 -24.07 -0.19
CA LYS A 118 15.75 -22.95 0.25
C LYS A 118 17.23 -23.38 0.27
N GLU A 119 17.78 -23.69 -0.90
CA GLU A 119 19.17 -24.19 -1.03
C GLU A 119 20.17 -23.03 -1.20
N ASP A 120 19.97 -22.20 -2.21
CA ASP A 120 20.72 -20.95 -2.40
C ASP A 120 19.77 -19.82 -2.85
N GLU A 121 20.05 -18.61 -2.40
CA GLU A 121 19.17 -17.45 -2.60
C GLU A 121 18.99 -17.11 -4.08
N LYS A 122 20.05 -17.24 -4.88
CA LYS A 122 20.02 -16.89 -6.30
C LYS A 122 19.08 -17.83 -7.07
N THR A 123 19.19 -19.13 -6.84
CA THR A 123 18.30 -20.14 -7.41
C THR A 123 16.88 -19.97 -6.89
N PHE A 124 16.70 -19.78 -5.58
CA PHE A 124 15.38 -19.57 -4.98
C PHE A 124 14.66 -18.34 -5.56
N CYS A 125 15.31 -17.18 -5.57
CA CYS A 125 14.74 -15.93 -6.07
C CYS A 125 14.42 -16.00 -7.56
N SER A 126 15.33 -16.56 -8.37
CA SER A 126 15.09 -16.73 -9.81
C SER A 126 13.91 -17.68 -10.09
N GLN A 127 13.80 -18.78 -9.35
CA GLN A 127 12.68 -19.73 -9.46
C GLN A 127 11.36 -19.15 -8.94
N LYS A 128 11.36 -18.43 -7.82
CA LYS A 128 10.16 -17.73 -7.32
C LYS A 128 9.66 -16.71 -8.32
N TYR A 129 10.56 -15.91 -8.89
CA TYR A 129 10.22 -14.93 -9.91
C TYR A 129 9.61 -15.59 -11.15
N LEU A 130 10.20 -16.69 -11.60
CA LEU A 130 9.70 -17.48 -12.72
C LEU A 130 8.29 -18.00 -12.45
N LEU A 131 8.08 -18.62 -11.29
CA LEU A 131 6.82 -19.28 -10.95
C LEU A 131 5.70 -18.29 -10.64
N TYR A 132 5.99 -17.11 -10.06
CA TYR A 132 4.99 -16.06 -9.93
C TYR A 132 4.56 -15.50 -11.29
N ASN A 133 5.48 -15.36 -12.24
CA ASN A 133 5.08 -15.00 -13.61
C ASN A 133 4.21 -16.08 -14.24
N LEU A 134 4.53 -17.36 -14.02
CA LEU A 134 3.72 -18.46 -14.53
C LEU A 134 2.31 -18.47 -13.90
N LEU A 135 2.20 -18.28 -12.59
CA LEU A 135 0.91 -18.20 -11.90
C LEU A 135 0.06 -17.02 -12.36
N ASP A 136 0.68 -15.86 -12.58
CA ASP A 136 0.07 -14.66 -13.17
C ASP A 136 -0.49 -14.94 -14.57
N GLN A 137 0.29 -15.63 -15.42
CA GLN A 137 -0.13 -16.02 -16.77
C GLN A 137 -1.25 -17.07 -16.76
N ILE A 138 -1.18 -18.10 -15.93
CA ILE A 138 -2.23 -19.12 -15.80
C ILE A 138 -3.54 -18.46 -15.37
N GLN A 139 -3.49 -17.53 -14.40
CA GLN A 139 -4.66 -16.81 -13.92
C GLN A 139 -5.26 -15.90 -15.00
N THR A 140 -4.41 -15.20 -15.74
CA THR A 140 -4.84 -14.36 -16.87
C THR A 140 -5.50 -15.20 -17.96
N ALA A 141 -4.90 -16.34 -18.33
CA ALA A 141 -5.44 -17.24 -19.33
C ALA A 141 -6.74 -17.91 -18.88
N PHE A 142 -6.86 -18.31 -17.61
CA PHE A 142 -8.10 -18.83 -17.04
C PHE A 142 -9.25 -17.82 -17.12
N LEU A 143 -8.98 -16.56 -16.78
CA LEU A 143 -9.98 -15.49 -16.87
C LEU A 143 -10.38 -15.23 -18.32
N GLY A 144 -9.43 -15.27 -19.26
CA GLY A 144 -9.70 -15.18 -20.69
C GLY A 144 -10.57 -16.33 -21.20
N TYR A 145 -10.20 -17.57 -20.85
CA TYR A 145 -10.95 -18.78 -21.22
C TYR A 145 -12.37 -18.80 -20.64
N GLN A 146 -12.52 -18.38 -19.38
CA GLN A 146 -13.83 -18.25 -18.74
C GLN A 146 -14.71 -17.25 -19.51
N LYS A 147 -14.15 -16.12 -19.94
CA LYS A 147 -14.84 -15.12 -20.74
C LYS A 147 -15.25 -15.66 -22.12
N GLU A 148 -14.35 -16.30 -22.86
CA GLU A 148 -14.62 -16.87 -24.19
C GLU A 148 -15.70 -17.97 -24.17
N LYS A 149 -15.74 -18.80 -23.12
CA LYS A 149 -16.81 -19.80 -22.96
C LYS A 149 -18.15 -19.21 -22.57
N THR A 150 -18.15 -18.05 -21.92
CA THR A 150 -19.38 -17.34 -21.56
C THR A 150 -19.97 -16.62 -22.80
N GLU A 151 -19.11 -16.09 -23.67
CA GLU A 151 -19.52 -15.44 -24.93
C GLU A 151 -20.02 -16.44 -26.01
N ASN A 152 -19.51 -17.67 -26.06
CA ASN A 152 -19.94 -18.68 -27.04
C ASN A 152 -21.31 -19.34 -26.76
N TYR A 153 -21.94 -19.09 -25.61
CA TYR A 153 -23.28 -19.59 -25.28
C TYR A 153 -24.42 -18.59 -25.61
N GLU A 154 -24.11 -17.37 -26.05
CA GLU A 154 -25.10 -16.31 -26.34
C GLU A 154 -25.76 -16.39 -27.74
N HIS A 155 -25.51 -17.43 -28.55
CA HIS A 155 -26.07 -17.54 -29.91
C HIS A 155 -27.22 -18.55 -30.10
N SER A 156 -27.76 -19.15 -29.03
CA SER A 156 -28.83 -20.15 -29.21
C SER A 156 -29.76 -20.35 -27.99
N ALA A 157 -30.48 -19.31 -27.55
CA ALA A 157 -31.81 -19.46 -26.93
C ALA A 157 -32.54 -18.10 -26.70
N PRO A 158 -33.90 -18.04 -26.76
CA PRO A 158 -34.69 -16.84 -26.47
C PRO A 158 -34.84 -16.58 -24.94
N PRO A 159 -35.30 -15.38 -24.52
CA PRO A 159 -34.81 -14.69 -23.34
C PRO A 159 -35.49 -15.10 -22.03
N LYS A 160 -34.69 -15.19 -20.96
CA LYS A 160 -35.14 -14.94 -19.58
C LYS A 160 -34.26 -13.89 -18.94
N GLU A 161 -34.90 -12.81 -18.52
CA GLU A 161 -34.30 -11.55 -18.09
C GLU A 161 -33.48 -11.61 -16.78
N LYS A 162 -32.29 -11.02 -16.87
CA LYS A 162 -31.71 -9.96 -15.99
C LYS A 162 -31.45 -10.30 -14.51
N LYS A 163 -30.32 -10.98 -14.23
CA LYS A 163 -29.56 -10.78 -12.97
C LYS A 163 -28.03 -10.84 -13.09
N GLU A 164 -27.44 -11.44 -14.13
CA GLU A 164 -25.97 -11.62 -14.21
C GLU A 164 -25.18 -10.44 -14.81
N SER A 165 -25.73 -9.68 -15.76
CA SER A 165 -24.99 -8.58 -16.43
C SER A 165 -24.61 -7.42 -15.48
N GLN A 166 -25.38 -7.19 -14.42
CA GLN A 166 -25.04 -6.18 -13.41
C GLN A 166 -23.87 -6.59 -12.51
N ASN A 167 -23.59 -7.90 -12.39
CA ASN A 167 -22.59 -8.40 -11.46
C ASN A 167 -21.17 -8.32 -12.05
N GLU A 168 -21.02 -8.59 -13.35
CA GLU A 168 -19.73 -8.44 -14.06
C GLU A 168 -19.34 -6.97 -14.24
N GLU A 169 -20.31 -6.11 -14.61
CA GLU A 169 -20.08 -4.67 -14.74
C GLU A 169 -19.70 -4.04 -13.39
N LYS A 170 -20.33 -4.48 -12.29
CA LYS A 170 -20.01 -4.05 -10.93
C LYS A 170 -18.65 -4.57 -10.45
N LYS A 171 -18.26 -5.80 -10.82
CA LYS A 171 -16.94 -6.36 -10.50
C LYS A 171 -15.82 -5.63 -11.26
N HIS A 172 -16.01 -5.41 -12.56
CA HIS A 172 -15.07 -4.67 -13.40
C HIS A 172 -14.91 -3.21 -12.94
N PHE A 173 -16.02 -2.55 -12.57
CA PHE A 173 -15.98 -1.22 -11.97
C PHE A 173 -15.18 -1.20 -10.67
N THR A 174 -15.42 -2.17 -9.78
CA THR A 174 -14.74 -2.27 -8.49
C THR A 174 -13.23 -2.40 -8.65
N THR A 175 -12.75 -3.29 -9.52
CA THR A 175 -11.31 -3.48 -9.75
C THR A 175 -10.65 -2.24 -10.34
N ASN A 176 -11.30 -1.58 -11.31
CA ASN A 176 -10.78 -0.34 -11.89
C ASN A 176 -10.72 0.79 -10.87
N PHE A 177 -11.74 0.90 -10.02
CA PHE A 177 -11.79 1.90 -8.96
C PHE A 177 -10.69 1.68 -7.91
N GLN A 178 -10.43 0.42 -7.54
CA GLN A 178 -9.33 0.08 -6.62
C GLN A 178 -7.97 0.43 -7.21
N ARG A 179 -7.71 0.06 -8.47
CA ARG A 179 -6.46 0.43 -9.16
C ARG A 179 -6.27 1.94 -9.21
N LEU A 180 -7.31 2.67 -9.63
CA LEU A 180 -7.32 4.14 -9.65
C LEU A 180 -6.96 4.74 -8.28
N THR A 181 -7.44 4.13 -7.20
CA THR A 181 -7.15 4.56 -5.83
C THR A 181 -5.67 4.39 -5.48
N TYR A 182 -5.05 3.27 -5.86
CA TYR A 182 -3.62 3.05 -5.65
C TYR A 182 -2.74 3.93 -6.54
N ASP A 183 -3.20 4.23 -7.76
CA ASP A 183 -2.53 5.19 -8.64
C ASP A 183 -2.53 6.59 -8.01
N TYR A 184 -3.67 7.04 -7.49
CA TYR A 184 -3.76 8.29 -6.73
C TYR A 184 -2.89 8.28 -5.49
N LEU A 185 -2.85 7.20 -4.71
CA LEU A 185 -1.96 7.10 -3.56
C LEU A 185 -0.50 7.29 -3.98
N THR A 186 -0.08 6.62 -5.05
CA THR A 186 1.29 6.68 -5.55
C THR A 186 1.64 8.08 -6.08
N GLU A 187 0.71 8.71 -6.81
CA GLU A 187 0.83 10.10 -7.28
C GLU A 187 1.02 11.06 -6.11
N GLU A 188 0.18 10.96 -5.08
CA GLU A 188 0.21 11.88 -3.94
C GLU A 188 1.46 11.71 -3.06
N ILE A 189 1.92 10.48 -2.81
CA ILE A 189 3.19 10.28 -2.08
C ILE A 189 4.37 10.88 -2.87
N LYS A 190 4.37 10.74 -4.20
CA LYS A 190 5.40 11.38 -5.04
C LYS A 190 5.32 12.91 -4.97
N ASN A 191 4.12 13.48 -4.99
CA ASN A 191 3.93 14.92 -4.88
C ASN A 191 4.47 15.45 -3.54
N LEU A 192 4.18 14.78 -2.43
CA LEU A 192 4.70 15.13 -1.11
C LEU A 192 6.23 15.07 -1.03
N ILE A 193 6.86 14.10 -1.71
CA ILE A 193 8.33 14.04 -1.82
C ILE A 193 8.85 15.22 -2.65
N ASN A 194 8.24 15.50 -3.79
CA ASN A 194 8.67 16.59 -4.68
C ASN A 194 8.54 17.97 -4.01
N MET A 195 7.58 18.12 -3.10
CA MET A 195 7.37 19.32 -2.29
C MET A 195 8.24 19.36 -1.03
N ASN A 196 9.15 18.40 -0.83
CA ASN A 196 9.98 18.25 0.37
C ASN A 196 9.20 18.13 1.69
N ILE A 197 7.91 17.79 1.63
CA ILE A 197 7.08 17.52 2.82
C ILE A 197 7.49 16.19 3.44
N LEU A 198 7.73 15.18 2.61
CA LEU A 198 8.28 13.88 3.01
C LEU A 198 9.64 13.66 2.35
N ASN A 199 10.57 13.05 3.08
CA ASN A 199 11.74 12.45 2.47
C ASN A 199 11.44 11.02 2.00
N LYS A 200 12.38 10.40 1.27
CA LYS A 200 12.18 9.05 0.70
C LYS A 200 12.03 7.95 1.76
N GLU A 201 12.70 8.09 2.90
CA GLU A 201 12.65 7.13 4.00
C GLU A 201 11.29 7.20 4.72
N GLU A 202 10.85 8.42 5.06
CA GLU A 202 9.52 8.68 5.64
C GLU A 202 8.41 8.18 4.70
N ALA A 203 8.52 8.48 3.40
CA ALA A 203 7.56 8.02 2.40
C ALA A 203 7.49 6.49 2.30
N GLY A 204 8.63 5.80 2.37
CA GLY A 204 8.69 4.34 2.40
C GLY A 204 8.01 3.77 3.64
N GLU A 205 8.35 4.28 4.83
CA GLU A 205 7.75 3.85 6.10
C GLU A 205 6.23 4.07 6.11
N ILE A 206 5.78 5.22 5.60
CA ILE A 206 4.36 5.57 5.50
C ILE A 206 3.65 4.61 4.55
N GLN A 207 4.16 4.42 3.33
CA GLN A 207 3.53 3.58 2.31
C GLN A 207 3.32 2.15 2.78
N GLU A 208 4.30 1.54 3.45
CA GLU A 208 4.19 0.17 3.98
C GLU A 208 3.10 0.02 5.05
N LYS A 209 2.75 1.12 5.71
CA LYS A 209 1.80 1.16 6.84
C LYS A 209 0.42 1.72 6.43
N ILE A 210 0.24 2.15 5.18
CA ILE A 210 -1.07 2.50 4.64
C ILE A 210 -1.87 1.24 4.34
N LYS A 211 -3.10 1.17 4.84
CA LYS A 211 -4.04 0.06 4.61
C LYS A 211 -5.33 0.59 4.03
N ILE A 212 -5.70 0.15 2.84
CA ILE A 212 -6.94 0.57 2.18
C ILE A 212 -7.99 -0.54 2.29
N ASN A 213 -9.13 -0.23 2.89
CA ASN A 213 -10.30 -1.08 2.95
C ASN A 213 -11.37 -0.53 2.00
N PHE A 214 -11.84 -1.34 1.06
CA PHE A 214 -12.90 -0.95 0.15
C PHE A 214 -14.24 -1.52 0.60
N PHE A 215 -15.30 -0.72 0.50
CA PHE A 215 -16.66 -1.16 0.82
C PHE A 215 -17.69 -0.56 -0.16
N PRO A 216 -18.78 -1.27 -0.48
CA PRO A 216 -19.78 -0.80 -1.44
C PRO A 216 -20.63 0.32 -0.82
N SER A 217 -20.26 1.58 -1.06
CA SER A 217 -20.95 2.77 -0.54
C SER A 217 -20.55 4.03 -1.30
N CYS A 218 -21.44 5.02 -1.31
CA CYS A 218 -21.17 6.39 -1.79
C CYS A 218 -20.81 7.36 -0.66
N GLU A 219 -20.57 6.85 0.55
CA GLU A 219 -19.99 7.64 1.62
C GLU A 219 -18.58 8.13 1.24
N LYS A 220 -18.27 9.36 1.64
CA LYS A 220 -16.92 9.91 1.50
C LYS A 220 -15.91 9.01 2.22
N ALA A 221 -14.70 8.97 1.66
CA ALA A 221 -13.57 8.26 2.26
C ALA A 221 -13.34 8.70 3.70
N LYS A 222 -13.03 7.73 4.58
CA LYS A 222 -12.74 7.95 6.00
C LYS A 222 -11.35 7.42 6.31
N GLY A 223 -10.53 8.26 6.92
CA GLY A 223 -9.21 7.90 7.37
C GLY A 223 -9.19 7.54 8.86
N SER A 224 -8.09 6.94 9.30
CA SER A 224 -7.81 6.71 10.70
C SER A 224 -6.31 6.53 10.90
N PHE A 225 -5.71 7.47 11.62
CA PHE A 225 -4.33 7.43 12.05
C PHE A 225 -4.17 6.59 13.31
N HIS A 226 -3.19 5.70 13.31
CA HIS A 226 -2.86 4.87 14.47
C HIS A 226 -1.40 5.04 14.87
N LEU A 227 -1.20 5.38 16.13
CA LEU A 227 0.10 5.38 16.79
C LEU A 227 0.13 4.37 17.94
N LEU A 228 1.32 3.89 18.25
CA LEU A 228 1.62 3.18 19.50
C LEU A 228 2.34 4.16 20.41
N GLN A 229 1.98 4.14 21.70
CA GLN A 229 2.71 4.90 22.70
C GLN A 229 3.27 3.96 23.77
N HIS A 230 4.58 4.03 23.98
CA HIS A 230 5.21 3.26 25.05
C HIS A 230 4.76 3.81 26.41
N LYS A 231 4.25 2.92 27.28
CA LYS A 231 3.55 3.31 28.51
C LYS A 231 4.42 4.15 29.45
N LYS A 232 5.70 3.80 29.57
CA LYS A 232 6.67 4.42 30.49
C LYS A 232 7.37 5.63 29.89
N THR A 233 7.98 5.46 28.71
CA THR A 233 8.80 6.52 28.08
C THR A 233 7.96 7.58 27.36
N LYS A 234 6.66 7.31 27.13
CA LYS A 234 5.74 8.15 26.34
C LYS A 234 6.15 8.32 24.87
N GLU A 235 7.20 7.62 24.44
CA GLU A 235 7.65 7.54 23.06
C GLU A 235 6.52 7.03 22.17
N LYS A 236 6.37 7.67 21.01
CA LYS A 236 5.35 7.36 20.02
C LYS A 236 6.01 6.65 18.84
N HIS A 237 5.30 5.69 18.26
CA HIS A 237 5.69 5.04 17.02
C HIS A 237 4.50 5.01 16.08
N PHE A 238 4.76 5.28 14.80
CA PHE A 238 3.74 5.20 13.78
C PHE A 238 3.37 3.73 13.51
N LYS A 239 2.08 3.39 13.62
CA LYS A 239 1.58 2.02 13.48
C LYS A 239 0.97 1.77 12.11
N ALA A 240 0.00 2.59 11.74
CA ALA A 240 -0.76 2.42 10.51
C ALA A 240 -1.56 3.68 10.19
N LEU A 241 -1.81 3.87 8.89
CA LEU A 241 -2.81 4.80 8.38
C LEU A 241 -3.85 3.95 7.65
N LYS A 242 -5.11 3.99 8.09
CA LYS A 242 -6.17 3.20 7.46
C LYS A 242 -7.09 4.10 6.66
N LEU A 243 -7.30 3.79 5.38
CA LEU A 243 -8.24 4.47 4.52
C LEU A 243 -9.41 3.53 4.24
N ASN A 244 -10.61 3.92 4.62
CA ASN A 244 -11.84 3.23 4.26
C ASN A 244 -12.47 3.98 3.10
N ILE A 245 -12.52 3.31 1.94
CA ILE A 245 -12.92 3.91 0.67
C ILE A 245 -14.23 3.30 0.18
N GLY A 246 -15.24 4.15 -0.05
CA GLY A 246 -16.49 3.78 -0.69
C GLY A 246 -16.32 3.56 -2.18
N ILE A 247 -16.74 2.38 -2.68
CA ILE A 247 -16.87 2.09 -4.10
C ILE A 247 -18.28 2.52 -4.53
N CYS A 248 -18.34 3.55 -5.37
CA CYS A 248 -19.60 4.16 -5.81
C CYS A 248 -19.58 4.51 -7.29
N GLN A 249 -20.58 4.03 -8.03
CA GLN A 249 -20.76 4.29 -9.47
C GLN A 249 -21.47 5.62 -9.76
N ASP A 250 -21.86 6.37 -8.73
CA ASP A 250 -22.50 7.66 -8.90
C ASP A 250 -21.55 8.65 -9.61
N LYS A 251 -22.05 9.30 -10.67
CA LYS A 251 -21.23 10.21 -11.50
C LYS A 251 -20.72 11.41 -10.71
N SER A 252 -21.52 11.93 -9.78
CA SER A 252 -21.12 13.09 -8.95
C SER A 252 -20.05 12.70 -7.93
N TYR A 253 -20.12 11.48 -7.39
CA TYR A 253 -19.07 10.92 -6.53
C TYR A 253 -17.77 10.72 -7.32
N LEU A 254 -17.83 10.08 -8.50
CA LEU A 254 -16.65 9.79 -9.32
C LEU A 254 -15.94 11.06 -9.80
N ALA A 255 -16.70 12.09 -10.18
CA ALA A 255 -16.15 13.38 -10.61
C ALA A 255 -15.30 14.04 -9.52
N LYS A 256 -15.64 13.82 -8.24
CA LYS A 256 -14.95 14.42 -7.08
C LYS A 256 -14.04 13.45 -6.33
N TYR A 257 -13.98 12.19 -6.76
CA TYR A 257 -13.32 11.14 -6.01
C TYR A 257 -11.83 11.42 -5.79
N LYS A 258 -11.12 11.89 -6.82
CA LYS A 258 -9.70 12.25 -6.71
C LYS A 258 -9.49 13.25 -5.57
N GLU A 259 -10.28 14.32 -5.54
CA GLU A 259 -10.17 15.36 -4.50
C GLU A 259 -10.50 14.83 -3.11
N TYR A 260 -11.55 14.01 -2.97
CA TYR A 260 -11.88 13.41 -1.68
C TYR A 260 -10.79 12.49 -1.16
N PHE A 261 -10.20 11.70 -2.06
CA PHE A 261 -9.09 10.82 -1.73
C PHE A 261 -7.84 11.62 -1.32
N LYS A 262 -7.49 12.67 -2.09
CA LYS A 262 -6.37 13.56 -1.74
C LYS A 262 -6.58 14.22 -0.39
N GLN A 263 -7.77 14.77 -0.15
CA GLN A 263 -8.09 15.45 1.10
C GLN A 263 -7.95 14.52 2.30
N ILE A 264 -8.52 13.31 2.25
CA ILE A 264 -8.44 12.39 3.39
C ILE A 264 -7.00 11.88 3.58
N LEU A 265 -6.27 11.61 2.50
CA LEU A 265 -4.87 11.19 2.60
C LEU A 265 -4.02 12.30 3.23
N ALA A 266 -4.15 13.54 2.74
CA ALA A 266 -3.43 14.68 3.28
C ALA A 266 -3.77 14.93 4.75
N HIS A 267 -5.05 14.82 5.13
CA HIS A 267 -5.48 14.90 6.53
C HIS A 267 -4.76 13.88 7.41
N GLU A 268 -4.82 12.60 7.03
CA GLU A 268 -4.18 11.53 7.82
C GLU A 268 -2.65 11.65 7.87
N LEU A 269 -2.04 12.21 6.83
CA LEU A 269 -0.62 12.55 6.83
C LEU A 269 -0.32 13.78 7.69
N GLY A 270 -1.25 14.72 7.80
CA GLY A 270 -1.18 15.82 8.77
C GLY A 270 -0.98 15.31 10.19
N HIS A 271 -1.67 14.24 10.58
CA HIS A 271 -1.45 13.55 11.87
C HIS A 271 -0.04 12.96 11.97
N TYR A 272 0.49 12.35 10.90
CA TYR A 272 1.88 11.89 10.89
C TYR A 272 2.86 13.04 11.15
N LEU A 273 2.69 14.14 10.40
CA LEU A 273 3.55 15.31 10.52
C LEU A 273 3.50 15.89 11.93
N TYR A 274 2.31 16.04 12.50
CA TYR A 274 2.10 16.56 13.85
C TYR A 274 2.86 15.76 14.93
N PHE A 275 2.86 14.43 14.84
CA PHE A 275 3.48 13.59 15.86
C PHE A 275 4.96 13.28 15.65
N PHE A 276 5.41 13.22 14.39
CA PHE A 276 6.72 12.67 14.05
C PHE A 276 7.67 13.66 13.38
N LYS A 277 7.15 14.67 12.68
CA LYS A 277 7.97 15.58 11.88
C LYS A 277 8.06 16.98 12.49
N ASP A 278 6.93 17.57 12.85
CA ASP A 278 6.87 18.93 13.38
C ASP A 278 7.26 18.98 14.85
N GLN A 279 8.54 19.28 15.08
CA GLN A 279 9.11 19.46 16.41
C GLN A 279 8.57 20.70 17.14
N LYS A 280 7.82 21.56 16.45
CA LYS A 280 7.26 22.82 16.95
C LYS A 280 5.73 22.86 16.81
N SER A 281 5.06 21.71 16.80
CA SER A 281 3.59 21.63 16.70
C SER A 281 2.86 22.35 17.84
N GLU A 282 3.51 22.55 19.00
CA GLU A 282 3.03 23.42 20.08
C GLU A 282 2.82 24.89 19.62
N ASN A 283 3.64 25.40 18.70
CA ASN A 283 3.48 26.74 18.15
C ASN A 283 2.18 26.85 17.33
N PHE A 284 1.89 25.82 16.52
CA PHE A 284 0.63 25.73 15.80
C PHE A 284 -0.54 25.67 16.78
N ASN A 285 -0.46 24.78 17.78
CA ASN A 285 -1.50 24.63 18.80
C ASN A 285 -1.83 25.96 19.46
N SER A 286 -0.82 26.77 19.80
CA SER A 286 -0.99 28.06 20.47
C SER A 286 -1.81 29.11 19.69
N ILE A 287 -2.10 28.89 18.41
CA ILE A 287 -2.94 29.79 17.60
C ILE A 287 -4.39 29.75 18.08
N CYS A 288 -4.95 28.55 18.28
CA CYS A 288 -6.36 28.35 18.64
C CYS A 288 -6.59 27.45 19.86
N TRP A 289 -5.52 26.99 20.51
CA TRP A 289 -5.59 26.05 21.61
C TRP A 289 -4.71 26.49 22.78
N SER A 290 -5.27 26.47 23.98
CA SER A 290 -4.54 26.69 25.24
C SER A 290 -4.87 25.59 26.23
N LYS A 291 -3.86 24.82 26.66
CA LYS A 291 -4.02 23.67 27.57
C LYS A 291 -5.15 22.72 27.12
N ARG A 292 -5.22 22.44 25.80
CA ARG A 292 -6.25 21.61 25.13
C ARG A 292 -7.67 22.19 25.14
N LYS A 293 -7.84 23.48 25.45
CA LYS A 293 -9.11 24.20 25.31
C LYS A 293 -9.07 25.06 24.06
N ASN A 294 -10.15 25.01 23.27
CA ASN A 294 -10.35 25.89 22.13
C ASN A 294 -10.48 27.34 22.61
N THR A 295 -9.71 28.25 22.04
CA THR A 295 -9.73 29.70 22.31
C THR A 295 -10.23 30.53 21.12
N CYS A 296 -10.43 29.89 19.95
CA CYS A 296 -10.85 30.51 18.71
C CYS A 296 -12.36 30.34 18.47
N LYS A 297 -12.90 31.16 17.56
CA LYS A 297 -14.27 31.10 17.04
C LYS A 297 -14.36 30.16 15.84
N HIS A 298 -15.59 29.85 15.43
CA HIS A 298 -15.85 28.90 14.35
C HIS A 298 -15.14 29.30 13.03
N GLU A 299 -15.15 30.57 12.68
CA GLU A 299 -14.56 31.15 11.47
C GLU A 299 -13.02 31.15 11.43
N GLU A 300 -12.37 30.73 12.52
CA GLU A 300 -10.90 30.59 12.65
C GLU A 300 -10.44 29.14 12.44
N PHE A 301 -11.36 28.25 12.08
CA PHE A 301 -11.10 26.85 11.72
C PHE A 301 -11.50 26.60 10.27
N ILE A 302 -10.71 25.76 9.58
CA ILE A 302 -11.01 25.36 8.19
C ILE A 302 -12.33 24.58 8.11
N THR A 303 -12.62 23.76 9.12
CA THR A 303 -13.85 22.97 9.20
C THR A 303 -14.42 22.92 10.62
N THR A 304 -15.65 22.42 10.76
CA THR A 304 -16.21 22.06 12.06
C THR A 304 -15.48 20.88 12.71
N TYR A 305 -14.87 20.01 11.91
CA TYR A 305 -14.11 18.85 12.42
C TYR A 305 -12.81 19.29 13.10
N ALA A 306 -12.13 20.30 12.55
CA ALA A 306 -10.94 20.93 13.14
C ALA A 306 -11.17 21.46 14.57
N GLN A 307 -12.41 21.76 14.98
CA GLN A 307 -12.72 22.24 16.34
C GLN A 307 -12.76 21.15 17.41
N GLN A 308 -12.64 19.87 17.04
CA GLN A 308 -12.76 18.78 18.00
C GLN A 308 -11.56 18.74 18.96
N ASN A 309 -10.36 18.93 18.43
CA ASN A 309 -9.11 19.01 19.19
C ASN A 309 -7.98 19.60 18.34
N GLN A 310 -6.86 19.92 18.98
CA GLN A 310 -5.68 20.53 18.35
C GLN A 310 -5.01 19.65 17.27
N GLU A 311 -5.12 18.32 17.38
CA GLU A 311 -4.53 17.38 16.43
C GLU A 311 -5.34 17.38 15.12
N GLU A 312 -6.67 17.39 15.23
CA GLU A 312 -7.58 17.53 14.08
C GLU A 312 -7.50 18.92 13.44
N ASP A 313 -7.31 19.98 14.23
CA ASP A 313 -7.07 21.33 13.69
C ASP A 313 -5.80 21.37 12.83
N TYR A 314 -4.72 20.77 13.33
CA TYR A 314 -3.47 20.66 12.59
C TYR A 314 -3.67 19.88 11.29
N ALA A 315 -4.27 18.69 11.36
CA ALA A 315 -4.46 17.81 10.23
C ALA A 315 -5.36 18.42 9.13
N GLU A 316 -6.48 19.03 9.51
CA GLU A 316 -7.38 19.72 8.58
C GLU A 316 -6.72 20.95 7.95
N SER A 317 -5.98 21.73 8.75
CA SER A 317 -5.27 22.91 8.25
C SER A 317 -4.16 22.55 7.28
N PHE A 318 -3.41 21.48 7.57
CA PHE A 318 -2.41 20.95 6.66
C PHE A 318 -3.03 20.46 5.34
N ALA A 319 -4.12 19.68 5.41
CA ALA A 319 -4.80 19.18 4.21
C ALA A 319 -5.29 20.33 3.30
N TYR A 320 -5.78 21.41 3.91
CA TYR A 320 -6.19 22.61 3.18
C TYR A 320 -5.01 23.34 2.55
N TRP A 321 -3.95 23.60 3.31
CA TRP A 321 -2.74 24.26 2.82
C TRP A 321 -2.10 23.46 1.67
N TYR A 322 -1.95 22.15 1.83
CA TYR A 322 -1.38 21.26 0.81
C TYR A 322 -2.16 21.33 -0.51
N LYS A 323 -3.49 21.42 -0.45
CA LYS A 323 -4.34 21.56 -1.65
C LYS A 323 -4.07 22.88 -2.40
N ASP A 324 -3.88 24.00 -1.68
CA ASP A 324 -3.63 25.31 -2.31
C ASP A 324 -2.26 25.35 -3.00
N GLN A 325 -1.24 24.70 -2.42
CA GLN A 325 0.08 24.57 -3.05
C GLN A 325 0.04 23.81 -4.39
N GLY A 326 -0.93 22.91 -4.58
CA GLY A 326 -1.19 22.19 -5.83
C GLY A 326 -1.87 23.03 -6.93
N LYS A 327 -2.20 24.31 -6.67
CA LYS A 327 -3.02 25.19 -7.54
C LYS A 327 -4.45 24.69 -7.79
N GLU A 328 -4.98 23.81 -6.95
CA GLU A 328 -6.36 23.31 -7.04
C GLU A 328 -7.32 24.21 -6.23
N LYS A 329 -7.65 25.40 -6.75
CA LYS A 329 -8.58 26.34 -6.11
C LYS A 329 -10.04 25.98 -6.37
N GLU A 330 -10.55 24.95 -5.69
CA GLU A 330 -11.99 24.59 -5.71
C GLU A 330 -12.71 24.71 -4.36
N PHE A 331 -12.00 24.99 -3.26
CA PHE A 331 -12.65 25.56 -2.09
C PHE A 331 -12.59 27.09 -2.24
N GLY A 332 -13.75 27.76 -2.15
CA GLY A 332 -13.82 29.22 -2.25
C GLY A 332 -12.77 29.90 -1.36
N SER A 333 -12.36 31.13 -1.71
CA SER A 333 -11.36 31.86 -0.93
C SER A 333 -11.77 31.89 0.55
N VAL A 334 -10.93 31.28 1.39
CA VAL A 334 -11.05 31.44 2.84
C VAL A 334 -10.99 32.93 3.15
N PRO A 335 -11.96 33.49 3.90
CA PRO A 335 -11.90 34.88 4.32
C PRO A 335 -10.58 35.12 5.05
N ALA A 336 -9.85 36.18 4.69
CA ALA A 336 -8.58 36.52 5.32
C ALA A 336 -8.77 36.74 6.83
N ASN A 337 -8.49 35.69 7.60
CA ASN A 337 -8.57 35.66 9.04
C ASN A 337 -7.15 35.46 9.59
N GLU A 338 -6.75 36.29 10.55
CA GLU A 338 -5.40 36.27 11.14
C GLU A 338 -5.01 34.88 11.66
N ALA A 339 -5.94 34.15 12.28
CA ALA A 339 -5.68 32.81 12.78
C ALA A 339 -5.34 31.83 11.64
N LEU A 340 -6.10 31.86 10.54
CA LEU A 340 -5.90 30.99 9.39
C LEU A 340 -4.60 31.33 8.65
N LEU A 341 -4.28 32.62 8.49
CA LEU A 341 -3.00 33.06 7.92
C LEU A 341 -1.80 32.62 8.77
N ARG A 342 -1.93 32.63 10.11
CA ARG A 342 -0.89 32.13 11.00
C ARG A 342 -0.70 30.62 10.89
N LYS A 343 -1.78 29.86 10.66
CA LYS A 343 -1.73 28.41 10.41
C LYS A 343 -1.04 28.10 9.08
N GLU A 344 -1.38 28.82 8.01
CA GLU A 344 -0.70 28.68 6.71
C GLU A 344 0.79 28.99 6.82
N LYS A 345 1.14 30.12 7.44
CA LYS A 345 2.54 30.52 7.66
C LYS A 345 3.34 29.50 8.47
N HIS A 346 2.70 28.77 9.38
CA HIS A 346 3.35 27.69 10.12
C HIS A 346 3.86 26.60 9.17
N PHE A 347 3.03 26.16 8.21
CA PHE A 347 3.42 25.16 7.22
C PHE A 347 4.46 25.68 6.23
N GLU A 348 4.35 26.93 5.77
CA GLU A 348 5.37 27.58 4.92
C GLU A 348 6.74 27.72 5.61
N THR A 349 6.76 27.76 6.95
CA THR A 349 8.01 27.79 7.70
C THR A 349 8.58 26.38 7.90
N LEU A 350 7.71 25.37 7.89
CA LEU A 350 8.06 23.98 8.12
C LEU A 350 8.60 23.30 6.85
N PHE A 351 8.09 23.68 5.68
CA PHE A 351 8.40 23.12 4.36
C PHE A 351 8.80 24.23 3.39
#